data_AF-K1M179-F1
#
_entry.id   AF-K1M179-F1
#
_cell.length_a   1.000
_cell.length_b   1.000
_cell.length_c   1.000
_cell.angle_alpha   90.00
_cell.angle_beta   90.00
_cell.angle_gamma   90.00
#
_symmetry.space_group_name_H-M   'P 1'
#
loop_
_entity.id
_entity.type
_entity.pdbx_description
1 polymer ?
#
loop_
_entity_poly.entity_id
_entity_poly.type
_entity_poly.pdbx_seq_one_letter_code
_entity_poly.pdbx_strand_id
1 'polypeptide(L)'
;MSPVFYCLPISLLLLAIYARIYHKELMVLLGISSKKTVHKFYWTVLIFAITGVFLFYKGTKLVCIIWLIALLLFIGILSFLIFNLLLKKG
;
A
#
# COMPACT_ATOMS: atom_id res chain seq x y z
N MET A 1 -22.64 -2.20 5.22
CA MET A 1 -21.44 -1.34 5.07
C MET A 1 -21.54 -0.64 3.72
N SER A 2 -21.14 0.62 3.61
CA SER A 2 -21.23 1.35 2.32
C SER A 2 -20.32 0.68 1.27
N PRO A 3 -20.75 0.53 0.00
CA PRO A 3 -19.96 -0.08 -1.07
C PRO A 3 -18.57 0.56 -1.26
N VAL A 4 -18.45 1.84 -0.90
CA VAL A 4 -17.19 2.61 -0.93
C VAL A 4 -16.08 1.96 -0.10
N PHE A 5 -16.43 1.29 1.00
CA PHE A 5 -15.44 0.65 1.87
C PHE A 5 -14.82 -0.62 1.27
N TYR A 6 -15.52 -1.31 0.37
CA TYR A 6 -14.97 -2.47 -0.34
C TYR A 6 -14.02 -2.04 -1.48
N CYS A 7 -14.18 -0.82 -2.02
CA CYS A 7 -13.31 -0.30 -3.06
C CYS A 7 -11.87 -0.09 -2.57
N LEU A 8 -11.65 0.22 -1.29
CA LEU A 8 -10.33 0.46 -0.71
C LEU A 8 -9.39 -0.78 -0.76
N PRO A 9 -9.78 -1.94 -0.23
CA PRO A 9 -8.93 -3.14 -0.32
C PRO A 9 -8.78 -3.63 -1.77
N ILE A 10 -9.78 -3.46 -2.64
CA ILE A 10 -9.67 -3.79 -4.07
C ILE A 10 -8.65 -2.87 -4.77
N SER A 11 -8.67 -1.57 -4.47
CA SER A 11 -7.70 -0.60 -5.01
C SER A 11 -6.28 -0.93 -4.57
N LEU A 12 -6.09 -1.38 -3.33
CA LEU A 12 -4.79 -1.85 -2.85
C LEU A 12 -4.33 -3.14 -3.55
N LEU A 13 -5.25 -4.05 -3.85
CA LEU A 13 -4.95 -5.26 -4.59
C LEU A 13 -4.48 -4.93 -6.01
N LEU A 14 -5.18 -4.01 -6.69
CA LEU A 14 -4.78 -3.47 -7.98
C LEU A 14 -3.42 -2.78 -7.91
N LEU A 15 -3.17 -1.99 -6.86
CA LEU A 15 -1.87 -1.34 -6.64
C LEU A 15 -0.75 -2.38 -6.44
N ALA A 16 -0.98 -3.47 -5.71
CA ALA A 16 -0.01 -4.54 -5.56
C ALA A 16 0.30 -5.20 -6.91
N ILE A 17 -0.72 -5.54 -7.70
CA ILE A 17 -0.54 -6.12 -9.04
C ILE A 17 0.24 -5.15 -9.93
N TYR A 18 -0.13 -3.87 -9.93
CA TYR A 18 0.56 -2.83 -10.68
C TYR A 18 2.04 -2.72 -10.26
N ALA A 19 2.32 -2.67 -8.96
CA ALA A 19 3.68 -2.61 -8.44
C ALA A 19 4.53 -3.85 -8.81
N ARG A 20 3.90 -5.02 -9.02
CA ARG A 20 4.58 -6.23 -9.49
C ARG A 20 4.94 -6.14 -10.98
N ILE A 21 3.99 -5.71 -11.81
CA ILE A 21 4.20 -5.59 -13.27
C ILE A 21 5.23 -4.51 -13.56
N TYR A 22 5.06 -3.33 -12.96
CA TYR A 22 5.87 -2.13 -13.21
C TYR A 22 7.02 -1.96 -12.21
N HIS A 23 7.50 -3.04 -11.58
CA HIS A 23 8.52 -2.95 -10.52
C HIS A 23 9.82 -2.26 -10.97
N LYS A 24 10.21 -2.39 -12.25
CA LYS A 24 11.41 -1.71 -12.81
C LYS A 24 11.23 -0.20 -12.86
N GLU A 25 10.09 0.28 -13.35
CA GLU A 25 9.77 1.70 -13.42
C GLU A 25 9.61 2.29 -12.00
N LEU A 26 9.00 1.53 -11.09
CA LEU A 26 8.87 1.90 -9.69
C LEU A 26 10.24 2.04 -9.00
N MET A 27 11.18 1.15 -9.29
CA MET A 27 12.57 1.24 -8.81
C MET A 27 13.26 2.51 -9.30
N VAL A 28 13.06 2.89 -10.57
CA VAL A 28 13.63 4.11 -11.15
C VAL A 28 13.01 5.36 -10.52
N LEU A 29 11.68 5.40 -10.40
CA LEU A 29 10.92 6.50 -9.78
C LEU A 29 11.35 6.75 -8.33
N LEU A 30 11.41 5.68 -7.54
CA LEU A 30 11.78 5.77 -6.13
C LEU A 30 13.30 5.85 -5.91
N GLY A 31 14.12 5.75 -6.97
CA GLY A 31 15.58 5.71 -6.83
C GLY A 31 16.08 4.52 -6.00
N ILE A 32 15.28 3.45 -5.90
CA ILE A 32 15.58 2.27 -5.09
C ILE A 32 16.35 1.27 -5.96
N SER A 33 17.65 1.14 -5.70
CA SER A 33 18.53 0.17 -6.41
C SER A 33 18.22 -1.29 -6.04
N SER A 34 17.64 -1.52 -4.86
CA SER A 34 17.44 -2.88 -4.33
C SER A 34 16.08 -3.48 -4.67
N LYS A 35 16.08 -4.52 -5.51
CA LYS A 35 14.90 -5.35 -5.82
C LYS A 35 14.25 -5.94 -4.56
N LYS A 36 15.04 -6.24 -3.51
CA LYS A 36 14.53 -6.77 -2.24
C LYS A 36 13.57 -5.81 -1.54
N THR A 37 13.85 -4.50 -1.59
CA THR A 37 13.01 -3.48 -0.95
C THR A 37 11.67 -3.34 -1.66
N VAL A 38 11.66 -3.35 -2.99
CA VAL A 38 10.43 -3.30 -3.78
C VAL A 38 9.60 -4.58 -3.61
N HIS A 39 10.26 -5.73 -3.50
CA HIS A 39 9.55 -6.99 -3.24
C HIS A 39 8.92 -7.02 -1.85
N LYS A 40 9.62 -6.53 -0.81
CA LYS A 40 9.03 -6.37 0.52
C LYS A 40 7.83 -5.43 0.49
N PHE A 41 7.93 -4.29 -0.20
CA PHE A 41 6.82 -3.36 -0.36
C PHE A 41 5.59 -4.04 -1.00
N TYR A 42 5.79 -4.76 -2.11
CA TYR A 42 4.73 -5.54 -2.76
C TYR A 42 4.04 -6.51 -1.80
N TRP A 43 4.79 -7.35 -1.08
CA TRP A 43 4.23 -8.30 -0.12
C TRP A 43 3.46 -7.59 0.99
N THR A 44 3.97 -6.46 1.47
CA THR A 44 3.30 -5.67 2.50
C THR A 44 1.94 -5.17 2.01
N VAL A 45 1.89 -4.55 0.82
CA VAL A 45 0.64 -4.06 0.22
C VAL A 45 -0.34 -5.21 -0.05
N LEU A 46 0.15 -6.36 -0.53
CA LEU A 46 -0.66 -7.54 -0.80
C LEU A 46 -1.30 -8.09 0.48
N ILE A 47 -0.51 -8.27 1.55
CA ILE A 47 -1.02 -8.73 2.85
C ILE A 47 -2.04 -7.73 3.39
N PHE A 48 -1.76 -6.42 3.26
CA PHE A 48 -2.66 -5.37 3.71
C PHE A 48 -3.99 -5.39 2.97
N ALA A 49 -3.97 -5.58 1.65
CA ALA A 49 -5.15 -5.69 0.80
C ALA A 49 -6.01 -6.91 1.18
N ILE A 50 -5.39 -8.09 1.29
CA ILE A 50 -6.08 -9.33 1.69
C ILE A 50 -6.70 -9.19 3.07
N THR A 51 -5.94 -8.62 4.02
CA THR A 51 -6.42 -8.36 5.38
C THR A 51 -7.60 -7.39 5.35
N GLY A 52 -7.53 -6.34 4.53
CA GLY A 52 -8.66 -5.42 4.31
C GLY A 52 -9.90 -6.14 3.78
N VAL A 53 -9.77 -6.96 2.72
CA VAL A 53 -10.90 -7.73 2.17
C VAL A 53 -11.53 -8.62 3.25
N PHE A 54 -10.72 -9.36 4.01
CA PHE A 54 -11.20 -10.26 5.05
C PHE A 54 -11.92 -9.50 6.18
N LEU A 55 -11.36 -8.37 6.60
CA LEU A 55 -11.93 -7.53 7.65
C LEU A 55 -13.23 -6.84 7.21
N PHE A 56 -13.34 -6.39 5.97
CA PHE A 56 -14.60 -5.84 5.47
C PHE A 56 -15.66 -6.91 5.15
N TYR A 57 -15.24 -8.15 4.91
CA TYR A 57 -16.15 -9.27 4.67
C TYR A 57 -16.73 -9.87 5.96
N LYS A 58 -15.93 -10.01 7.02
CA LYS A 58 -16.33 -10.67 8.28
C LYS A 58 -16.09 -9.87 9.56
N GLY A 59 -15.38 -8.76 9.48
CA GLY A 59 -14.94 -8.01 10.66
C GLY A 59 -16.02 -7.09 11.23
N THR A 60 -15.84 -6.73 12.50
CA THR A 60 -16.66 -5.72 13.16
C THR A 60 -16.25 -4.31 12.71
N LYS A 61 -17.16 -3.33 12.88
CA LYS A 61 -16.90 -1.92 12.52
C LYS A 61 -15.61 -1.38 13.14
N LEU A 62 -15.32 -1.75 14.39
CA LEU A 62 -14.12 -1.32 15.11
C LEU A 62 -12.83 -1.75 14.38
N VAL A 63 -12.76 -3.01 13.95
CA VAL A 63 -11.56 -3.55 13.29
C VAL A 63 -11.37 -2.95 11.90
N CYS A 64 -12.45 -2.66 11.19
CA CYS A 64 -12.38 -1.93 9.91
C CYS A 64 -11.81 -0.52 10.08
N ILE A 65 -12.19 0.20 11.15
CA ILE A 65 -11.65 1.53 11.48
C ILE A 65 -10.16 1.42 11.82
N ILE A 66 -9.76 0.44 12.64
CA ILE A 66 -8.34 0.20 12.97
C ILE A 66 -7.52 -0.05 11.71
N TRP A 67 -8.03 -0.87 10.78
CA TRP A 67 -7.37 -1.11 9.49
C TRP A 67 -7.25 0.17 8.65
N LEU A 68 -8.28 1.03 8.66
CA LEU A 68 -8.27 2.30 7.93
C LEU A 68 -7.24 3.30 8.50
N ILE A 69 -7.10 3.35 9.83
CA ILE A 69 -6.06 4.15 10.50
C ILE A 69 -4.67 3.64 10.11
N ALA A 70 -4.48 2.31 10.14
CA ALA A 70 -3.21 1.71 9.74
C ALA A 70 -2.89 1.98 8.25
N LEU A 71 -3.90 2.00 7.37
CA LEU A 71 -3.75 2.41 5.98
C LEU A 71 -3.28 3.86 5.84
N LEU A 72 -3.88 4.79 6.58
CA LEU A 72 -3.51 6.20 6.58
C LEU A 72 -2.06 6.41 7.04
N LEU A 73 -1.64 5.71 8.10
CA LEU A 73 -0.27 5.73 8.58
C LEU A 73 0.70 5.21 7.52
N PHE A 74 0.36 4.11 6.83
CA PHE A 74 1.17 3.56 5.75
C PHE A 74 1.36 4.55 4.61
N ILE A 75 0.30 5.22 4.16
CA ILE A 75 0.36 6.26 3.12
C ILE A 75 1.20 7.45 3.57
N GLY A 76 1.08 7.87 4.83
CA GLY A 76 1.88 8.95 5.42
C GLY A 76 3.38 8.63 5.40
N ILE A 77 3.76 7.42 5.83
CA ILE A 77 5.16 6.96 5.79
C ILE A 77 5.68 6.92 4.36
N LEU A 78 4.88 6.41 3.42
CA LEU A 78 5.26 6.34 2.00
C LEU A 78 5.51 7.74 1.42
N SER A 79 4.62 8.68 1.73
CA SER A 79 4.71 10.07 1.27
C SER A 79 5.94 10.76 1.84
N PHE A 80 6.24 10.54 3.13
CA PHE A 80 7.45 11.06 3.77
C PHE A 80 8.73 10.49 3.15
N LEU A 81 8.74 9.19 2.84
CA LEU A 81 9.87 8.54 2.17
C LEU A 81 10.11 9.15 0.77
N ILE A 82 9.04 9.32 -0.01
CA ILE A 82 9.11 9.92 -1.35
C ILE A 82 9.61 11.37 -1.25
N PHE A 83 9.09 12.16 -0.32
CA PHE A 83 9.50 13.55 -0.10
C PHE A 83 11.00 13.66 0.23
N ASN A 84 11.50 12.83 1.15
CA ASN A 84 12.93 12.79 1.46
C ASN A 84 13.80 12.35 0.27
N LEU A 85 13.31 11.43 -0.56
CA LEU A 85 14.01 11.00 -1.78
C LEU A 85 14.06 12.12 -2.82
N LEU A 86 13.00 12.93 -2.93
CA LEU A 86 12.97 14.11 -3.79
C LEU A 86 13.93 15.19 -3.30
N LEU A 87 13.94 15.49 -2.00
CA LEU A 87 14.87 16.46 -1.40
C LEU A 87 16.34 16.06 -1.54
N LYS A 88 16.66 14.76 -1.45
CA LYS A 88 18.04 14.27 -1.64
C LYS A 88 18.55 14.34 -3.08
N LYS A 89 17.66 14.53 -4.06
CA LYS A 89 17.99 14.65 -5.49
C LYS A 89 18.10 16.12 -5.95
N GLY A 90 17.82 17.09 -5.07
CA GLY A 90 17.94 18.53 -5.32
C GLY A 90 19.25 19.12 -4.84
#